data_AF-S5Z328-F1
#
_entry.id   AF-S5Z328-F1
#
_cell.length_a   1.000
_cell.length_b   1.000
_cell.length_c   1.000
_cell.angle_alpha   90.00
_cell.angle_beta   90.00
_cell.angle_gamma   90.00
#
_symmetry.space_group_name_H-M   'P 1'
#
loop_
_entity.id
_entity.type
_entity.pdbx_description
1 polymer ?
#
loop_
_entity_poly.entity_id
_entity_poly.type
_entity_poly.pdbx_seq_one_letter_code
_entity_poly.pdbx_strand_id
1 'polypeptide(L)'
;MDDLSKLTPVQQNVLIASIIGDGEITKLYKKSRRKNHSYREHFGMEQAEYRKWKISFFDNLLYITPRSQCVRSSSLPLFTRLYPYFYHDDGSKHIPIPLLTYCTLPHFLAVLYMDDGSLCISPNINKRKKVIYLTPHIYLYLQNYPREELKKLQQHILSHFGVTFRLSKHPNGQGCILRTTSVRDTFHFLNIISSAISTCPSMYYKTNWNERLKIEKEKWQKIFPDFELRTSSHERSKRYSKKEIQQLKDMKQKGATIQEIADTLHRSYWSIVYKWREIQKE
;
A
#
# COMPACT_ATOMS: atom_id res chain seq x y z
N MET A 1 -16.15 24.04 6.43
CA MET A 1 -16.11 22.62 6.86
C MET A 1 -17.49 21.94 6.90
N ASP A 2 -18.59 22.69 6.95
CA ASP A 2 -19.96 22.17 7.23
C ASP A 2 -20.53 21.08 6.29
N ASP A 3 -20.02 20.89 5.06
CA ASP A 3 -20.59 19.84 4.16
C ASP A 3 -19.85 18.51 4.24
N LEU A 4 -18.55 18.52 4.54
CA LEU A 4 -17.79 17.27 4.70
C LEU A 4 -18.18 16.58 6.01
N SER A 5 -18.49 17.35 7.05
CA SER A 5 -18.99 16.87 8.34
C SER A 5 -20.37 16.22 8.28
N LYS A 6 -21.13 16.44 7.20
CA LYS A 6 -22.42 15.77 6.95
C LYS A 6 -22.25 14.35 6.42
N LEU A 7 -21.06 14.01 5.90
CA LEU A 7 -20.74 12.64 5.50
C LEU A 7 -20.38 11.81 6.71
N THR A 8 -20.73 10.52 6.67
CA THR A 8 -20.29 9.57 7.71
C THR A 8 -18.76 9.42 7.70
N PRO A 9 -18.14 8.97 8.82
CA PRO A 9 -16.70 8.74 8.84
C PRO A 9 -16.20 7.84 7.71
N VAL A 10 -16.95 6.79 7.35
CA VAL A 10 -16.61 5.91 6.22
C VAL A 10 -16.65 6.68 4.90
N GLN A 11 -17.72 7.43 4.64
CA GLN A 11 -17.85 8.26 3.44
C GLN A 11 -16.73 9.30 3.32
N GLN A 12 -16.31 9.93 4.43
CA GLN A 12 -15.18 10.86 4.46
C GLN A 12 -13.88 10.16 4.04
N ASN A 13 -13.59 9.00 4.64
CA ASN A 13 -12.39 8.21 4.32
C ASN A 13 -12.36 7.78 2.85
N VAL A 14 -13.49 7.25 2.36
CA VAL A 14 -13.63 6.80 0.96
C VAL A 14 -13.50 8.01 0.01
N LEU A 15 -14.18 9.12 0.28
CA LEU A 15 -14.17 10.28 -0.61
C LEU A 15 -12.77 10.91 -0.69
N ILE A 16 -12.12 11.12 0.45
CA ILE A 16 -10.78 11.71 0.48
C ILE A 16 -9.79 10.79 -0.22
N ALA A 17 -9.80 9.48 0.07
CA ALA A 17 -8.94 8.51 -0.61
C ALA A 17 -9.19 8.48 -2.12
N SER A 18 -10.46 8.51 -2.55
CA SER A 18 -10.83 8.50 -3.96
C SER A 18 -10.38 9.76 -4.68
N ILE A 19 -10.43 10.92 -4.03
CA ILE A 19 -9.89 12.16 -4.59
C ILE A 19 -8.36 12.13 -4.57
N ILE A 20 -7.68 11.50 -3.61
CA ILE A 20 -6.21 11.35 -3.67
C ILE A 20 -5.82 10.44 -4.83
N GLY A 21 -6.55 9.33 -5.03
CA GLY A 21 -6.30 8.37 -6.09
C GLY A 21 -6.79 8.82 -7.46
N ASP A 22 -7.63 8.00 -8.09
CA ASP A 22 -8.09 8.16 -9.48
C ASP A 22 -9.05 9.35 -9.70
N GLY A 23 -9.67 9.83 -8.63
CA GLY A 23 -10.67 10.90 -8.68
C GLY A 23 -10.09 12.29 -8.86
N GLU A 24 -10.88 13.15 -9.47
CA GLU A 24 -10.63 14.58 -9.60
C GLU A 24 -11.82 15.43 -9.15
N ILE A 25 -11.53 16.63 -8.65
CA ILE A 25 -12.52 17.71 -8.52
C ILE A 25 -12.39 18.59 -9.77
N THR A 26 -13.44 18.65 -10.58
CA THR A 26 -13.40 19.35 -11.88
C THR A 26 -13.18 20.85 -11.70
N LYS A 27 -12.34 21.49 -12.52
CA LYS A 27 -12.13 22.95 -12.52
C LYS A 27 -13.38 23.73 -12.96
N LEU A 28 -13.52 24.97 -12.47
CA LEU A 28 -14.47 25.95 -12.99
C LEU A 28 -13.77 26.83 -14.03
N TYR A 29 -14.16 26.70 -15.29
CA TYR A 29 -13.62 27.52 -16.37
C TYR A 29 -14.30 28.90 -16.40
N LYS A 30 -13.56 29.95 -16.78
CA LYS A 30 -14.05 31.36 -16.81
C LYS A 30 -15.38 31.56 -17.55
N LYS A 31 -15.67 30.74 -18.58
CA LYS A 31 -16.90 30.80 -19.38
C LYS A 31 -17.97 29.77 -18.95
N SER A 32 -17.75 29.04 -17.87
CA SER A 32 -18.68 28.02 -17.39
C SER A 32 -19.89 28.65 -16.70
N ARG A 33 -21.09 28.14 -16.99
CA ARG A 33 -22.31 28.48 -16.23
C ARG A 33 -22.35 27.80 -14.85
N ARG A 34 -21.43 26.88 -14.57
CA ARG A 34 -21.38 26.13 -13.31
C ARG A 34 -20.91 27.04 -12.18
N LYS A 35 -21.68 27.08 -11.10
CA LYS A 35 -21.30 27.80 -9.86
C LYS A 35 -20.49 26.94 -8.90
N ASN A 36 -20.56 25.62 -9.04
CA ASN A 36 -19.89 24.67 -8.16
C ASN A 36 -19.06 23.65 -8.93
N HIS A 37 -17.98 23.20 -8.30
CA HIS A 37 -17.20 22.06 -8.76
C HIS A 37 -18.00 20.76 -8.61
N SER A 38 -17.52 19.68 -9.23
CA SER A 38 -18.07 18.32 -9.10
C SER A 38 -16.93 17.33 -9.02
N TYR A 39 -17.23 16.12 -8.55
CA TYR A 39 -16.35 14.97 -8.67
C TYR A 39 -16.42 14.35 -10.07
N ARG A 40 -15.29 13.84 -10.54
CA ARG A 40 -15.19 12.98 -11.71
C ARG A 40 -14.08 11.95 -11.51
N GLU A 41 -14.29 10.75 -12.01
CA GLU A 41 -13.28 9.68 -12.00
C GLU A 41 -13.52 8.80 -13.22
N HIS A 42 -12.52 8.70 -14.10
CA HIS A 42 -12.58 7.82 -15.27
C HIS A 42 -12.13 6.41 -14.89
N PHE A 43 -12.72 5.40 -15.53
CA PHE A 43 -12.35 4.02 -15.27
C PHE A 43 -12.48 3.15 -16.53
N GLY A 44 -11.70 2.07 -16.59
CA GLY A 44 -11.85 1.04 -17.63
C GLY A 44 -12.89 0.00 -17.25
N MET A 45 -13.50 -0.68 -18.23
CA MET A 45 -14.58 -1.65 -17.98
C MET A 45 -14.25 -2.75 -16.97
N GLU A 46 -12.99 -3.19 -16.89
CA GLU A 46 -12.54 -4.18 -15.90
C GLU A 46 -12.68 -3.70 -14.45
N GLN A 47 -12.72 -2.38 -14.23
CA GLN A 47 -12.88 -1.75 -12.92
C GLN A 47 -14.34 -1.40 -12.58
N ALA A 48 -15.31 -1.71 -13.45
CA ALA A 48 -16.70 -1.29 -13.28
C ALA A 48 -17.31 -1.77 -11.94
N GLU A 49 -17.08 -3.03 -11.56
CA GLU A 49 -17.57 -3.57 -10.29
C GLU A 49 -16.92 -2.90 -9.08
N TYR A 50 -15.63 -2.57 -9.17
CA TYR A 50 -14.96 -1.81 -8.13
C TYR A 50 -15.55 -0.40 -8.00
N ARG A 51 -15.86 0.28 -9.10
CA ARG A 51 -16.52 1.59 -9.04
C ARG A 51 -17.93 1.48 -8.45
N LYS A 52 -18.70 0.44 -8.77
CA LYS A 52 -20.01 0.17 -8.14
C LYS A 52 -19.88 -0.02 -6.63
N TRP A 53 -18.88 -0.80 -6.20
CA TRP A 53 -18.57 -0.99 -4.78
C TRP A 53 -18.17 0.32 -4.10
N LYS A 54 -17.34 1.15 -4.75
CA LYS A 54 -16.92 2.45 -4.20
C LYS A 54 -18.09 3.42 -4.05
N ILE A 55 -19.00 3.48 -5.03
CA ILE A 55 -20.16 4.40 -4.96
C ILE A 55 -21.21 3.94 -3.94
N SER A 56 -21.28 2.64 -3.60
CA SER A 56 -22.30 2.13 -2.68
C SER A 56 -22.16 2.65 -1.25
N PHE A 57 -20.99 3.21 -0.90
CA PHE A 57 -20.79 3.92 0.37
C PHE A 57 -21.54 5.26 0.44
N PHE A 58 -22.01 5.79 -0.69
CA PHE A 58 -22.59 7.12 -0.77
C PHE A 58 -24.08 7.08 -1.10
N ASP A 59 -24.87 7.84 -0.35
CA ASP A 59 -26.31 8.00 -0.59
C ASP A 59 -26.55 9.01 -1.72
N ASN A 60 -26.39 8.55 -2.97
CA ASN A 60 -26.59 9.33 -4.20
C ASN A 60 -25.62 10.51 -4.41
N LEU A 61 -24.57 10.66 -3.60
CA LEU A 61 -23.55 11.70 -3.81
C LEU A 61 -22.79 11.46 -5.13
N LEU A 62 -22.48 10.19 -5.42
CA LEU A 62 -21.75 9.73 -6.59
C LEU A 62 -22.60 8.77 -7.41
N TYR A 63 -22.48 8.83 -8.73
CA TYR A 63 -23.17 7.95 -9.67
C TYR A 63 -22.28 7.60 -10.87
N ILE A 64 -22.53 6.42 -11.46
CA ILE A 64 -21.82 5.98 -12.67
C ILE A 64 -22.59 6.48 -13.91
N THR A 65 -21.85 6.99 -14.88
CA THR A 65 -22.33 7.26 -16.24
C THR A 65 -21.76 6.20 -17.18
N PRO A 66 -22.50 5.11 -17.50
CA PRO A 66 -21.94 3.95 -18.20
C PRO A 66 -21.38 4.29 -19.58
N ARG A 67 -22.06 5.16 -20.34
CA ARG A 67 -21.63 5.55 -21.69
C ARG A 67 -20.25 6.19 -21.73
N SER A 68 -19.86 6.90 -20.67
CA SER A 68 -18.57 7.58 -20.59
C SER A 68 -17.58 6.88 -19.65
N GLN A 69 -17.96 5.75 -19.05
CA GLN A 69 -17.16 5.03 -18.05
C GLN A 69 -16.59 5.99 -16.99
N CYS A 70 -17.48 6.82 -16.41
CA CYS A 70 -17.11 7.77 -15.37
C CYS A 70 -17.96 7.58 -14.11
N VAL A 71 -17.35 7.69 -12.94
CA VAL A 71 -18.05 8.09 -11.72
C VAL A 71 -18.11 9.62 -11.70
N ARG A 72 -19.25 10.18 -11.32
CA ARG A 72 -19.50 11.62 -11.28
C ARG A 72 -20.32 11.99 -10.06
N SER A 73 -20.31 13.26 -9.72
CA SER A 73 -21.30 13.88 -8.86
C SER A 73 -22.05 14.98 -9.60
N SER A 74 -23.17 15.42 -9.03
CA SER A 74 -23.72 16.74 -9.33
C SER A 74 -22.73 17.85 -8.95
N SER A 75 -22.91 19.05 -9.51
CA SER A 75 -22.12 20.22 -9.09
C SER A 75 -22.60 20.70 -7.73
N LEU A 76 -21.79 20.50 -6.68
CA LEU A 76 -22.21 20.69 -5.29
C LEU A 76 -21.24 21.61 -4.52
N PRO A 77 -21.74 22.43 -3.56
CA PRO A 77 -20.90 23.29 -2.73
C PRO A 77 -19.82 22.54 -1.93
N LEU A 78 -20.04 21.25 -1.63
CA LEU A 78 -19.06 20.36 -1.03
C LEU A 78 -17.76 20.35 -1.85
N PHE A 79 -17.84 20.07 -3.16
CA PHE A 79 -16.66 19.95 -4.01
C PHE A 79 -15.97 21.29 -4.24
N THR A 80 -16.73 22.39 -4.29
CA THR A 80 -16.14 23.75 -4.33
C THR A 80 -15.30 24.04 -3.10
N ARG A 81 -15.77 23.64 -1.91
CA ARG A 81 -15.01 23.80 -0.66
C ARG A 81 -13.84 22.84 -0.53
N LEU A 82 -13.95 21.64 -1.09
CA LEU A 82 -12.86 20.66 -1.08
C LEU A 82 -11.74 21.03 -2.07
N TYR A 83 -12.06 21.67 -3.19
CA TYR A 83 -11.08 22.02 -4.23
C TYR A 83 -9.75 22.60 -3.70
N PRO A 84 -9.72 23.66 -2.86
CA PRO A 84 -8.46 24.24 -2.37
C PRO A 84 -7.66 23.34 -1.41
N TYR A 85 -8.24 22.22 -0.92
CA TYR A 85 -7.49 21.25 -0.13
C TYR A 85 -6.72 20.24 -0.99
N PHE A 86 -7.08 20.08 -2.26
CA PHE A 86 -6.49 19.09 -3.15
C PHE A 86 -5.73 19.70 -4.32
N TYR A 87 -5.93 20.99 -4.60
CA TYR A 87 -5.39 21.64 -5.78
C TYR A 87 -4.79 23.01 -5.44
N HIS A 88 -3.60 23.26 -5.97
CA HIS A 88 -3.00 24.59 -6.01
C HIS A 88 -3.74 25.49 -7.03
N ASP A 89 -3.41 26.78 -7.05
CA ASP A 89 -4.05 27.74 -7.96
C ASP A 89 -3.77 27.47 -9.45
N ASP A 90 -2.61 26.86 -9.76
CA ASP A 90 -2.31 26.34 -11.10
C ASP A 90 -3.10 25.05 -11.44
N GLY A 91 -3.77 24.49 -10.42
CA GLY A 91 -4.57 23.28 -10.46
C GLY A 91 -3.75 22.00 -10.54
N SER A 92 -2.48 22.04 -10.15
CA SER A 92 -1.72 20.85 -9.79
C SER A 92 -2.24 20.27 -8.47
N LYS A 93 -2.24 18.93 -8.37
CA LYS A 93 -2.85 18.20 -7.27
C LYS A 93 -1.85 18.02 -6.13
N HIS A 94 -2.30 18.17 -4.89
CA HIS A 94 -1.50 17.94 -3.68
C HIS A 94 -2.25 17.10 -2.65
N ILE A 95 -1.52 16.47 -1.73
CA ILE A 95 -2.11 15.70 -0.63
C ILE A 95 -2.84 16.68 0.30
N PRO A 96 -4.10 16.40 0.68
CA PRO A 96 -4.89 17.28 1.54
C PRO A 96 -4.49 17.11 3.01
N ILE A 97 -3.30 17.55 3.39
CA ILE A 97 -2.73 17.35 4.74
C ILE A 97 -3.73 17.69 5.87
N PRO A 98 -4.48 18.81 5.84
CA PRO A 98 -5.46 19.11 6.88
C PRO A 98 -6.60 18.09 6.99
N LEU A 99 -6.98 17.47 5.87
CA LEU A 99 -8.08 16.50 5.81
C LEU A 99 -7.66 15.09 6.20
N LEU A 100 -6.35 14.80 6.31
CA LEU A 100 -5.87 13.48 6.77
C LEU A 100 -6.35 13.14 8.19
N THR A 101 -6.71 14.13 9.00
CA THR A 101 -7.30 13.93 10.33
C THR A 101 -8.61 13.13 10.30
N TYR A 102 -9.36 13.16 9.19
CA TYR A 102 -10.54 12.32 8.98
C TYR A 102 -10.20 10.91 8.48
N CYS A 103 -8.98 10.69 7.99
CA CYS A 103 -8.54 9.50 7.27
C CYS A 103 -7.96 8.42 8.19
N THR A 104 -8.73 7.98 9.19
CA THR A 104 -8.26 7.06 10.24
C THR A 104 -8.86 5.64 10.15
N LEU A 105 -9.79 5.40 9.22
CA LEU A 105 -10.44 4.11 9.05
C LEU A 105 -9.75 3.26 7.96
N PRO A 106 -9.81 1.91 8.05
CA PRO A 106 -9.23 1.03 7.03
C PRO A 106 -9.70 1.31 5.59
N HIS A 107 -10.91 1.84 5.43
CA HIS A 107 -11.48 2.28 4.14
C HIS A 107 -10.59 3.27 3.39
N PHE A 108 -9.89 4.16 4.10
CA PHE A 108 -8.95 5.10 3.49
C PHE A 108 -7.79 4.38 2.80
N LEU A 109 -7.13 3.47 3.53
CA LEU A 109 -6.03 2.68 2.97
C LEU A 109 -6.51 1.75 1.85
N ALA A 110 -7.69 1.14 2.03
CA ALA A 110 -8.27 0.22 1.06
C ALA A 110 -8.52 0.90 -0.29
N VAL A 111 -9.20 2.04 -0.30
CA VAL A 111 -9.53 2.78 -1.54
C VAL A 111 -8.26 3.32 -2.19
N LEU A 112 -7.37 3.94 -1.41
CA LEU A 112 -6.10 4.47 -1.92
C LEU A 112 -5.27 3.37 -2.60
N TYR A 113 -5.25 2.17 -2.02
CA TYR A 113 -4.56 1.01 -2.56
C TYR A 113 -5.25 0.37 -3.75
N MET A 114 -6.57 0.32 -3.77
CA MET A 114 -7.29 -0.25 -4.90
C MET A 114 -7.20 0.63 -6.14
N ASP A 115 -7.15 1.96 -5.95
CA ASP A 115 -6.89 2.95 -7.01
C ASP A 115 -5.42 2.85 -7.48
N ASP A 116 -4.50 3.33 -6.64
CA ASP A 116 -3.09 3.56 -7.04
C ASP A 116 -2.12 2.51 -6.49
N GLY A 117 -2.59 1.38 -5.98
CA GLY A 117 -1.74 0.37 -5.36
C GLY A 117 -1.55 -0.91 -6.18
N SER A 118 -0.54 -1.69 -5.78
CA SER A 118 -0.31 -3.06 -6.31
C SER A 118 0.36 -3.97 -5.29
N LEU A 119 -0.02 -5.24 -5.30
CA LEU A 119 0.65 -6.33 -4.59
C LEU A 119 1.65 -6.99 -5.55
N CYS A 120 2.90 -6.55 -5.40
CA CYS A 120 4.02 -7.07 -6.15
C CYS A 120 4.68 -8.23 -5.41
N ILE A 121 5.16 -9.22 -6.18
CA ILE A 121 5.92 -10.33 -5.65
C ILE A 121 7.28 -10.32 -6.33
N SER A 122 8.32 -10.00 -5.58
CA SER A 122 9.69 -9.96 -6.08
C SER A 122 10.33 -11.35 -5.94
N PRO A 123 10.80 -11.94 -7.05
CA PRO A 123 11.54 -13.20 -7.02
C PRO A 123 13.00 -12.97 -6.60
N ASN A 124 13.56 -13.91 -5.84
CA ASN A 124 14.98 -14.02 -5.62
C ASN A 124 15.41 -15.46 -5.95
N ILE A 125 16.14 -15.61 -7.04
CA ILE A 125 16.47 -16.92 -7.63
C ILE A 125 17.83 -17.38 -7.13
N ASN A 126 17.85 -18.47 -6.35
CA ASN A 126 19.05 -19.17 -5.96
C ASN A 126 19.28 -20.37 -6.89
N LYS A 127 20.06 -20.16 -7.95
CA LYS A 127 20.36 -21.20 -8.97
C LYS A 127 21.07 -22.42 -8.39
N ARG A 128 21.96 -22.24 -7.41
CA ARG A 128 22.73 -23.35 -6.80
C ARG A 128 21.84 -24.31 -6.02
N LYS A 129 20.89 -23.76 -5.27
CA LYS A 129 19.95 -24.57 -4.48
C LYS A 129 18.70 -24.98 -5.27
N LYS A 130 18.55 -24.51 -6.52
CA LYS A 130 17.32 -24.59 -7.30
C LYS A 130 16.10 -24.12 -6.50
N VAL A 131 16.20 -22.96 -5.83
CA VAL A 131 15.10 -22.38 -5.04
C VAL A 131 14.81 -20.95 -5.51
N ILE A 132 13.53 -20.59 -5.64
CA ILE A 132 13.08 -19.21 -5.85
C ILE A 132 12.32 -18.74 -4.63
N TYR A 133 12.77 -17.62 -4.05
CA TYR A 133 12.09 -16.96 -2.95
C TYR A 133 11.17 -15.86 -3.46
N LEU A 134 9.89 -15.96 -3.14
CA LEU A 134 8.85 -15.00 -3.52
C LEU A 134 8.56 -14.07 -2.34
N THR A 135 8.90 -12.78 -2.50
CA THR A 135 8.77 -11.78 -1.43
C THR A 135 7.68 -10.76 -1.76
N PRO A 136 6.65 -10.60 -0.92
CA PRO A 136 5.55 -9.68 -1.20
C PRO A 136 5.85 -8.24 -0.78
N HIS A 137 5.37 -7.31 -1.59
CA HIS A 137 5.50 -5.87 -1.39
C HIS A 137 4.19 -5.17 -1.79
N ILE A 138 3.75 -4.24 -0.96
CA ILE A 138 2.73 -3.25 -1.35
C ILE A 138 3.45 -2.04 -1.94
N TYR A 139 3.00 -1.62 -3.11
CA TYR A 139 3.36 -0.35 -3.72
C TYR A 139 2.14 0.57 -3.74
N LEU A 140 2.34 1.86 -3.51
CA LEU A 140 1.38 2.94 -3.78
C LEU A 140 2.03 3.91 -4.77
N TYR A 141 1.52 3.91 -6.00
CA TYR A 141 1.99 4.68 -7.15
C TYR A 141 1.50 6.13 -7.10
N LEU A 142 1.92 6.82 -6.04
CA LEU A 142 1.56 8.21 -5.78
C LEU A 142 2.59 9.18 -6.36
N GLN A 143 3.21 8.83 -7.49
CA GLN A 143 4.26 9.65 -8.13
C GLN A 143 3.78 11.01 -8.64
N ASN A 144 2.48 11.28 -8.65
CA ASN A 144 1.98 12.60 -9.00
C ASN A 144 2.17 13.64 -7.88
N TYR A 145 2.55 13.20 -6.68
CA TYR A 145 2.71 14.06 -5.50
C TYR A 145 4.18 14.33 -5.15
N PRO A 146 4.50 15.51 -4.59
CA PRO A 146 5.84 15.83 -4.14
C PRO A 146 6.31 14.93 -2.99
N ARG A 147 7.63 14.70 -2.95
CA ARG A 147 8.28 13.86 -1.93
C ARG A 147 7.91 14.27 -0.50
N GLU A 148 7.87 15.56 -0.21
CA GLU A 148 7.59 16.06 1.15
C GLU A 148 6.14 15.79 1.58
N GLU A 149 5.20 15.81 0.66
CA GLU A 149 3.81 15.43 0.94
C GLU A 149 3.65 13.93 1.14
N LEU A 150 4.36 13.13 0.33
CA LEU A 150 4.39 11.68 0.51
C LEU A 150 4.99 11.29 1.87
N LYS A 151 5.96 12.05 2.41
CA LYS A 151 6.46 11.84 3.79
C LYS A 151 5.37 12.10 4.83
N LYS A 152 4.56 13.14 4.66
CA LYS A 152 3.45 13.44 5.58
C LYS A 152 2.38 12.35 5.52
N LEU A 153 2.02 11.88 4.32
CA LEU A 153 1.11 10.75 4.14
C LEU A 153 1.69 9.46 4.76
N GLN A 154 2.97 9.17 4.51
CA GLN A 154 3.68 8.04 5.13
C GLN A 154 3.62 8.10 6.66
N GLN A 155 3.87 9.27 7.26
CA GLN A 155 3.81 9.45 8.71
C GLN A 155 2.39 9.25 9.25
N HIS A 156 1.38 9.77 8.55
CA HIS A 156 -0.02 9.56 8.89
C HIS A 156 -0.41 8.08 8.86
N ILE A 157 0.05 7.36 7.83
CA ILE A 157 -0.21 5.93 7.69
C ILE A 157 0.46 5.14 8.83
N LEU A 158 1.70 5.50 9.17
CA LEU A 158 2.43 4.89 10.28
C LEU A 158 1.72 5.13 11.62
N SER A 159 1.27 6.36 11.90
CA SER A 159 0.69 6.70 13.20
C SER A 159 -0.68 6.08 13.43
N HIS A 160 -1.52 5.97 12.39
CA HIS A 160 -2.90 5.49 12.54
C HIS A 160 -3.07 4.00 12.24
N PHE A 161 -2.22 3.44 11.37
CA PHE A 161 -2.35 2.05 10.94
C PHE A 161 -1.13 1.20 11.31
N GLY A 162 -0.03 1.79 11.78
CA GLY A 162 1.18 1.04 12.14
C GLY A 162 1.89 0.40 10.94
N VAL A 163 1.57 0.82 9.70
CA VAL A 163 2.22 0.30 8.49
C VAL A 163 3.39 1.19 8.12
N THR A 164 4.58 0.60 8.04
CA THR A 164 5.78 1.31 7.60
C THR A 164 5.93 1.22 6.08
N PHE A 165 5.74 2.36 5.40
CA PHE A 165 6.17 2.54 4.01
C PHE A 165 7.58 3.13 3.96
N ARG A 166 8.25 3.04 2.82
CA ARG A 166 9.45 3.81 2.47
C ARG A 166 9.26 4.46 1.11
N LEU A 167 9.84 5.65 0.96
CA LEU A 167 9.99 6.29 -0.34
C LEU A 167 10.94 5.49 -1.22
N SER A 168 10.50 5.17 -2.42
CA SER A 168 11.29 4.54 -3.47
C SER A 168 11.34 5.45 -4.68
N LYS A 169 12.49 5.51 -5.36
CA LYS A 169 12.61 6.23 -6.63
C LYS A 169 11.72 5.56 -7.69
N HIS A 170 11.14 6.37 -8.56
CA HIS A 170 10.37 5.94 -9.72
C HIS A 170 10.73 6.85 -10.91
N PRO A 171 10.78 6.35 -12.15
CA PRO A 171 11.17 7.18 -13.31
C PRO A 171 10.11 8.22 -13.71
N ASN A 172 8.84 7.99 -13.40
CA ASN A 172 7.73 8.83 -13.86
C ASN A 172 7.25 9.81 -12.77
N GLY A 173 6.53 10.85 -13.18
CA GLY A 173 5.93 11.86 -12.30
C GLY A 173 6.99 12.67 -11.54
N GLN A 174 6.73 12.95 -10.27
CA GLN A 174 7.64 13.59 -9.32
C GLN A 174 8.70 12.65 -8.75
N GLY A 175 8.85 11.46 -9.33
CA GLY A 175 10.02 10.61 -9.13
C GLY A 175 10.04 9.75 -7.86
N CYS A 176 8.94 9.68 -7.11
CA CYS A 176 8.86 8.92 -5.87
C CYS A 176 7.53 8.17 -5.72
N ILE A 177 7.57 6.98 -5.13
CA ILE A 177 6.41 6.17 -4.73
C ILE A 177 6.60 5.66 -3.29
N LEU A 178 5.53 5.16 -2.67
CA LEU A 178 5.61 4.49 -1.37
C LEU A 178 5.64 2.96 -1.57
N ARG A 179 6.52 2.26 -0.85
CA ARG A 179 6.51 0.79 -0.81
C ARG A 179 6.74 0.22 0.58
N THR A 180 6.16 -0.93 0.90
CA THR A 180 6.57 -1.70 2.08
C THR A 180 7.92 -2.39 1.84
N THR A 181 8.76 -2.41 2.87
CA THR A 181 10.09 -3.05 2.79
C THR A 181 10.22 -4.33 3.60
N SER A 182 9.24 -4.66 4.43
CA SER A 182 9.22 -5.90 5.19
C SER A 182 7.97 -6.71 4.86
N VAL A 183 8.13 -8.03 4.89
CA VAL A 183 7.03 -8.99 4.73
C VAL A 183 5.96 -8.76 5.80
N ARG A 184 6.38 -8.42 7.02
CA ARG A 184 5.48 -8.10 8.14
C ARG A 184 4.60 -6.91 7.82
N ASP A 185 5.17 -5.80 7.35
CA ASP A 185 4.39 -4.59 7.05
C ASP A 185 3.44 -4.83 5.86
N THR A 186 3.87 -5.63 4.87
CA THR A 186 3.00 -6.07 3.77
C THR A 186 1.78 -6.85 4.26
N PHE A 187 1.96 -7.87 5.10
CA PHE A 187 0.83 -8.63 5.62
C PHE A 187 -0.01 -7.84 6.63
N HIS A 188 0.63 -7.01 7.46
CA HIS A 188 -0.08 -6.09 8.35
C HIS A 188 -1.01 -5.17 7.57
N PHE A 189 -0.52 -4.59 6.46
CA PHE A 189 -1.33 -3.78 5.56
C PHE A 189 -2.55 -4.55 5.02
N LEU A 190 -2.34 -5.76 4.46
CA LEU A 190 -3.42 -6.58 3.93
C LEU A 190 -4.46 -6.95 5.02
N ASN A 191 -3.99 -7.26 6.22
CA ASN A 191 -4.86 -7.57 7.36
C ASN A 191 -5.72 -6.38 7.77
N ILE A 192 -5.16 -5.16 7.80
CA ILE A 192 -5.92 -3.94 8.13
C ILE A 192 -7.06 -3.72 7.16
N ILE A 193 -6.78 -3.79 5.86
CA ILE A 193 -7.80 -3.49 4.83
C ILE A 193 -8.82 -4.61 4.67
N SER A 194 -8.52 -5.83 5.10
CA SER A 194 -9.33 -7.05 4.85
C SER A 194 -10.81 -6.89 5.21
N SER A 195 -11.10 -6.27 6.36
CA SER A 195 -12.48 -6.03 6.81
C SER A 195 -13.23 -5.08 5.88
N ALA A 196 -12.58 -3.98 5.46
CA ALA A 196 -13.18 -2.97 4.60
C ALA A 196 -13.47 -3.50 3.19
N ILE A 197 -12.65 -4.42 2.67
CA ILE A 197 -12.75 -4.89 1.28
C ILE A 197 -13.47 -6.21 1.08
N SER A 198 -13.96 -6.84 2.16
CA SER A 198 -14.60 -8.16 2.12
C SER A 198 -15.80 -8.23 1.15
N THR A 199 -16.40 -7.08 0.84
CA THR A 199 -17.52 -6.92 -0.09
C THR A 199 -17.10 -6.50 -1.50
N CYS A 200 -15.79 -6.51 -1.84
CA CYS A 200 -15.26 -6.14 -3.17
C CYS A 200 -14.43 -7.27 -3.84
N PRO A 201 -15.04 -8.42 -4.20
CA PRO A 201 -14.30 -9.56 -4.80
C PRO A 201 -13.56 -9.22 -6.09
N SER A 202 -14.04 -8.24 -6.87
CA SER A 202 -13.41 -7.84 -8.13
C SER A 202 -11.98 -7.30 -7.96
N MET A 203 -11.57 -6.95 -6.73
CA MET A 203 -10.23 -6.43 -6.42
C MET A 203 -9.34 -7.45 -5.69
N TYR A 204 -9.75 -8.73 -5.59
CA TYR A 204 -8.96 -9.77 -4.92
C TYR A 204 -7.61 -10.03 -5.59
N TYR A 205 -7.47 -9.78 -6.89
CA TYR A 205 -6.17 -9.87 -7.56
C TYR A 205 -5.11 -8.89 -6.97
N LYS A 206 -5.54 -7.75 -6.39
CA LYS A 206 -4.65 -6.84 -5.63
C LYS A 206 -4.63 -7.17 -4.15
N THR A 207 -5.73 -7.61 -3.58
CA THR A 207 -5.93 -7.58 -2.12
C THR A 207 -5.84 -8.95 -1.45
N ASN A 208 -5.95 -10.03 -2.20
CA ASN A 208 -5.86 -11.40 -1.70
C ASN A 208 -4.46 -11.99 -1.99
N TRP A 209 -3.70 -12.21 -0.92
CA TRP A 209 -2.36 -12.80 -1.01
C TRP A 209 -2.36 -14.17 -1.68
N ASN A 210 -3.31 -15.04 -1.32
CA ASN A 210 -3.30 -16.44 -1.77
C ASN A 210 -3.56 -16.52 -3.27
N GLU A 211 -4.49 -15.72 -3.78
CA GLU A 211 -4.78 -15.62 -5.21
C GLU A 211 -3.58 -15.07 -5.98
N ARG A 212 -3.01 -13.95 -5.51
CA ARG A 212 -1.86 -13.34 -6.18
C ARG A 212 -0.63 -14.24 -6.18
N LEU A 213 -0.40 -14.94 -5.07
CA LEU A 213 0.69 -15.91 -4.94
C LEU A 213 0.50 -17.11 -5.88
N LYS A 214 -0.73 -17.62 -6.03
CA LYS A 214 -1.02 -18.72 -6.96
C LYS A 214 -0.63 -18.35 -8.39
N ILE A 215 -1.09 -17.18 -8.86
CA ILE A 215 -0.77 -16.64 -10.19
C ILE A 215 0.76 -16.52 -10.38
N GLU A 216 1.46 -15.97 -9.38
CA GLU A 216 2.90 -15.79 -9.49
C GLU A 216 3.67 -17.13 -9.45
N LYS A 217 3.22 -18.10 -8.63
CA LYS A 217 3.80 -19.45 -8.61
C LYS A 217 3.66 -20.14 -9.96
N GLU A 218 2.47 -20.12 -10.57
CA GLU A 218 2.23 -20.71 -11.88
C GLU A 218 3.14 -20.13 -12.95
N LYS A 219 3.36 -18.81 -12.93
CA LYS A 219 4.30 -18.12 -13.81
C LYS A 219 5.74 -18.62 -13.62
N TRP A 220 6.25 -18.68 -12.39
CA TRP A 220 7.63 -19.12 -12.16
C TRP A 220 7.84 -20.62 -12.38
N GLN A 221 6.83 -21.45 -12.11
CA GLN A 221 6.89 -22.88 -12.37
C GLN A 221 7.05 -23.18 -13.87
N LYS A 222 6.41 -22.37 -14.75
CA LYS A 222 6.57 -22.49 -16.21
C LYS A 222 7.99 -22.14 -16.67
N ILE A 223 8.65 -21.19 -16.01
CA ILE A 223 9.99 -20.72 -16.38
C ILE A 223 11.08 -21.63 -15.78
N PHE A 224 10.88 -22.10 -14.55
CA PHE A 224 11.81 -22.97 -13.82
C PHE A 224 11.10 -24.18 -13.22
N PRO A 225 10.78 -25.22 -14.03
CA PRO A 225 10.02 -26.39 -13.57
C PRO A 225 10.69 -27.16 -12.43
N ASP A 226 12.02 -27.22 -12.44
CA ASP A 226 12.82 -27.97 -11.46
C ASP A 226 13.17 -27.17 -10.19
N PHE A 227 12.66 -25.93 -10.06
CA PHE A 227 12.98 -25.09 -8.91
C PHE A 227 11.88 -25.17 -7.85
N GLU A 228 12.30 -25.25 -6.59
CA GLU A 228 11.40 -25.16 -5.46
C GLU A 228 10.97 -23.70 -5.23
N LEU A 229 9.67 -23.44 -5.19
CA LEU A 229 9.12 -22.10 -4.91
C LEU A 229 8.81 -21.95 -3.42
N ARG A 230 9.49 -21.02 -2.75
CA ARG A 230 9.28 -20.71 -1.33
C ARG A 230 8.82 -19.27 -1.13
N THR A 231 7.85 -19.06 -0.25
CA THR A 231 7.48 -17.69 0.17
C THR A 231 8.47 -17.18 1.20
N SER A 232 8.90 -15.93 1.05
CA SER A 232 9.67 -15.25 2.10
C SER A 232 8.76 -15.03 3.30
N SER A 233 9.14 -15.59 4.46
CA SER A 233 8.45 -15.34 5.73
C SER A 233 9.24 -14.35 6.58
N HIS A 234 8.55 -13.52 7.35
CA HIS A 234 9.17 -12.65 8.36
C HIS A 234 9.96 -13.45 9.42
N GLU A 235 9.56 -14.70 9.66
CA GLU A 235 10.22 -15.61 10.60
C GLU A 235 11.69 -15.88 10.25
N ARG A 236 12.06 -15.79 8.96
CA ARG A 236 13.46 -15.96 8.53
C ARG A 236 14.38 -14.80 8.93
N SER A 237 13.82 -13.62 9.19
CA SER A 237 14.55 -12.43 9.62
C SER A 237 14.24 -12.05 11.06
N LYS A 238 13.88 -13.03 11.90
CA LYS A 238 13.59 -12.80 13.33
C LYS A 238 14.80 -12.09 13.96
N ARG A 239 14.59 -11.02 14.72
CA ARG A 239 15.71 -10.39 15.46
C ARG A 239 16.25 -11.39 16.49
N TYR A 240 17.52 -11.28 16.85
CA TYR A 240 18.03 -12.04 17.99
C TYR A 240 17.41 -11.44 19.24
N SER A 241 16.74 -12.29 20.03
CA SER A 241 16.32 -11.96 21.38
C SER A 241 17.53 -11.81 22.30
N LYS A 242 17.38 -11.12 23.44
CA LYS A 242 18.45 -11.02 24.45
C LYS A 242 18.96 -12.40 24.89
N LYS A 243 18.06 -13.38 25.01
CA LYS A 243 18.40 -14.77 25.35
C LYS A 243 19.24 -15.43 24.25
N GLU A 244 18.86 -15.29 22.98
CA GLU A 244 19.66 -15.82 21.87
C GLU A 244 21.03 -15.14 21.76
N ILE A 245 21.13 -13.83 22.05
CA ILE A 245 22.41 -13.11 22.07
C ILE A 245 23.30 -13.66 23.20
N GLN A 246 22.75 -13.86 24.39
CA GLN A 246 23.51 -14.42 25.51
C GLN A 246 23.97 -15.85 25.20
N GLN A 247 23.07 -16.69 24.70
CA GLN A 247 23.38 -18.07 24.32
C GLN A 247 24.44 -18.13 23.21
N LEU A 248 24.39 -17.22 22.22
CA LEU A 248 25.43 -17.08 21.20
C LEU A 248 26.79 -16.75 21.82
N LYS A 249 26.85 -15.77 22.74
CA LYS A 249 28.08 -15.38 23.45
C LYS A 249 28.65 -16.57 24.24
N ASP A 250 27.82 -17.26 25.00
CA ASP A 250 28.22 -18.41 25.82
C ASP A 250 28.78 -19.56 24.95
N MET A 251 28.12 -19.85 23.82
CA MET A 251 28.59 -20.88 22.89
C MET A 251 29.92 -20.49 22.22
N LYS A 252 30.11 -19.21 21.85
CA LYS A 252 31.39 -18.73 21.30
C LYS A 252 32.53 -18.80 22.33
N GLN A 253 32.25 -18.49 23.59
CA GLN A 253 33.24 -18.65 24.67
C GLN A 253 33.64 -20.12 24.88
N LYS A 254 32.70 -21.05 24.69
CA LYS A 254 32.95 -22.51 24.74
C LYS A 254 33.61 -23.06 23.47
N GLY A 255 34.03 -22.20 22.53
CA GLY A 255 34.72 -22.62 21.31
C GLY A 255 33.83 -23.16 20.20
N ALA A 256 32.50 -23.05 20.30
CA ALA A 256 31.59 -23.55 19.28
C ALA A 256 31.81 -22.83 17.92
N THR A 257 31.71 -23.63 16.86
CA THR A 257 31.78 -23.16 15.48
C THR A 257 30.52 -22.39 15.10
N ILE A 258 30.62 -21.54 14.08
CA ILE A 258 29.47 -20.78 13.58
C ILE A 258 28.33 -21.70 13.12
N GLN A 259 28.66 -22.87 12.56
CA GLN A 259 27.68 -23.83 12.09
C GLN A 259 26.91 -24.46 13.26
N GLU A 260 27.60 -24.91 14.31
CA GLU A 260 26.94 -25.48 15.51
C GLU A 260 26.01 -24.48 16.20
N ILE A 261 26.40 -23.20 16.26
CA ILE A 261 25.58 -22.14 16.83
C ILE A 261 24.37 -21.85 15.92
N ALA A 262 24.56 -21.85 14.61
CA ALA A 262 23.48 -21.68 13.65
C ALA A 262 22.42 -22.79 13.80
N ASP A 263 22.87 -24.03 13.93
CA ASP A 263 21.98 -25.17 14.10
C ASP A 263 21.24 -25.12 15.45
N THR A 264 21.95 -24.76 16.53
CA THR A 264 21.39 -24.66 17.90
C THR A 264 20.38 -23.52 18.05
N LEU A 265 20.65 -22.35 17.46
CA LEU A 265 19.74 -21.20 17.52
C LEU A 265 18.67 -21.24 16.41
N HIS A 266 18.68 -22.29 15.58
CA HIS A 266 17.84 -22.42 14.38
C HIS A 266 17.93 -21.18 13.48
N ARG A 267 19.15 -20.67 13.30
CA ARG A 267 19.48 -19.50 12.46
C ARG A 267 20.28 -19.93 11.25
N SER A 268 20.34 -19.06 10.24
CA SER A 268 21.24 -19.31 9.12
C SER A 268 22.69 -19.01 9.51
N TYR A 269 23.65 -19.75 8.94
CA TYR A 269 25.08 -19.51 9.11
C TYR A 269 25.46 -18.04 8.99
N TRP A 270 25.04 -17.38 7.90
CA TRP A 270 25.33 -15.96 7.67
C TRP A 270 24.68 -15.04 8.70
N SER A 271 23.49 -15.37 9.21
CA SER A 271 22.86 -14.61 10.29
C SER A 271 23.73 -14.59 11.54
N ILE A 272 24.34 -15.73 11.90
CA ILE A 272 25.27 -15.84 13.03
C ILE A 272 26.57 -15.10 12.74
N VAL A 273 27.16 -15.24 11.55
CA VAL A 273 28.37 -14.49 11.15
C VAL A 273 28.16 -12.99 11.32
N TYR A 274 27.06 -12.45 10.78
CA TYR A 274 26.78 -11.02 10.86
C TYR A 274 26.52 -10.57 12.29
N LYS A 275 25.71 -11.32 13.05
CA LYS A 275 25.39 -10.97 14.44
C LYS A 275 26.62 -11.06 15.34
N TRP A 276 27.50 -12.05 15.15
CA TRP A 276 28.73 -12.15 15.92
C TRP A 276 29.69 -10.99 15.64
N ARG A 277 29.83 -10.60 14.36
CA ARG A 277 30.62 -9.41 13.99
C ARG A 277 30.07 -8.12 14.60
N GLU A 278 28.76 -8.01 14.76
CA GLU A 278 28.11 -6.88 15.42
C GLU A 278 28.41 -6.89 16.93
N ILE A 279 28.25 -8.03 17.59
CA ILE A 279 28.55 -8.21 19.02
C ILE A 279 30.02 -7.91 19.34
N GLN A 280 30.96 -8.23 18.45
CA GLN A 280 32.39 -7.95 18.65
C GLN A 280 32.78 -6.48 18.48
N LYS A 281 31.89 -5.63 17.97
CA LYS A 281 32.11 -4.19 17.78
C LYS A 281 31.51 -3.33 18.90
N GLU A 282 30.66 -3.94 19.74
CA GLU A 282 30.13 -3.36 20.98
C GLU A 282 31.08 -3.68 22.15
#